data_AF-A0AAJ2ECH9-F1
#
_entry.id   AF-A0AAJ2ECH9-F1
#
_cell.length_a   1.000
_cell.length_b   1.000
_cell.length_c   1.000
_cell.angle_alpha   90.00
_cell.angle_beta   90.00
_cell.angle_gamma   90.00
#
_symmetry.space_group_name_H-M   'P 1'
#
loop_
_entity.id
_entity.type
_entity.pdbx_description
1 polymer ?
#
loop_
_entity_poly.entity_id
_entity_poly.type
_entity_poly.pdbx_seq_one_letter_code
_entity_poly.pdbx_strand_id
1 'polypeptide(L)'
;MDRVEFKVVKGKWPSWLSKEYVEELRERGKPRREALALARKILGKEDPPDLNERFINALLNFPEIDCEDDIFARHPGRGDSDVSG
;
A
#
# COMPACT_ATOMS: atom_id res chain seq x y z
N MET A 1 -15.31 27.12 10.95
CA MET A 1 -14.40 26.06 10.49
C MET A 1 -15.28 24.91 10.03
N ASP A 2 -15.51 24.81 8.73
CA ASP A 2 -16.39 23.78 8.17
C ASP A 2 -15.69 22.42 8.24
N ARG A 3 -16.38 21.42 8.81
CA ARG A 3 -15.87 20.05 8.87
C ARG A 3 -15.97 19.45 7.48
N VAL A 4 -14.85 19.07 6.89
CA VAL A 4 -14.83 18.31 5.63
C VAL A 4 -15.33 16.90 5.93
N GLU A 5 -16.53 16.57 5.46
CA GLU A 5 -17.09 15.22 5.58
C GLU A 5 -16.52 14.33 4.47
N PHE A 6 -15.70 13.35 4.85
CA PHE A 6 -15.18 12.36 3.91
C PHE A 6 -16.24 11.29 3.63
N LYS A 7 -16.62 11.13 2.36
CA LYS A 7 -17.53 10.07 1.93
C LYS A 7 -16.75 8.77 1.73
N VAL A 8 -16.90 7.82 2.64
CA VAL A 8 -16.33 6.47 2.48
C VAL A 8 -17.15 5.72 1.42
N VAL A 9 -16.63 5.62 0.21
CA VAL A 9 -17.26 4.85 -0.88
C VAL A 9 -16.81 3.39 -0.75
N LYS A 10 -17.73 2.51 -0.34
CA LYS A 10 -17.49 1.06 -0.36
C LYS A 10 -17.75 0.53 -1.77
N GLY A 11 -16.67 0.27 -2.52
CA GLY A 11 -16.73 -0.37 -3.83
C GLY A 11 -17.16 -1.84 -3.75
N LYS A 12 -17.61 -2.39 -4.88
CA LYS A 12 -17.91 -3.83 -4.99
C LYS A 12 -16.61 -4.63 -4.93
N TRP A 13 -16.65 -5.76 -4.23
CA TRP A 13 -15.52 -6.68 -4.17
C TRP A 13 -15.11 -7.15 -5.59
N PRO A 14 -13.81 -7.16 -5.94
CA PRO A 14 -13.36 -7.56 -7.27
C PRO A 14 -13.71 -9.02 -7.57
N SER A 15 -14.20 -9.31 -8.77
CA SER A 15 -14.60 -10.67 -9.17
C SER A 15 -13.44 -11.66 -9.26
N TRP A 16 -12.22 -11.16 -9.50
CA TRP A 16 -11.00 -11.96 -9.63
C TRP A 16 -10.31 -12.25 -8.29
N LEU A 17 -10.77 -11.63 -7.20
CA LEU A 17 -10.17 -11.77 -5.88
C LEU A 17 -11.08 -12.64 -5.01
N SER A 18 -10.67 -13.86 -4.66
CA SER A 18 -11.44 -14.67 -3.72
C SER A 18 -11.15 -14.27 -2.28
N LYS A 19 -12.11 -14.49 -1.38
CA LYS A 19 -11.90 -14.25 0.06
C LYS A 19 -10.89 -15.24 0.64
N GLU A 20 -10.90 -16.50 0.20
CA GLU A 20 -9.94 -17.50 0.68
C GLU A 20 -8.50 -17.11 0.32
N TYR A 21 -8.28 -16.61 -0.90
CA TYR A 21 -6.96 -16.17 -1.34
C TYR A 21 -6.41 -15.00 -0.50
N VAL A 22 -7.27 -14.05 -0.14
CA VAL A 22 -6.89 -12.94 0.75
C VAL A 22 -6.53 -13.44 2.15
N GLU A 23 -7.29 -14.41 2.69
CA GLU A 23 -6.99 -14.99 4.01
C GLU A 23 -5.68 -15.79 3.98
N GLU A 24 -5.42 -16.54 2.90
CA GLU A 24 -4.16 -17.26 2.71
C GLU A 24 -2.96 -16.30 2.69
N LEU A 25 -3.06 -15.19 1.94
CA LEU A 25 -2.03 -14.15 1.92
C LEU A 25 -1.81 -13.54 3.32
N ARG A 26 -2.89 -13.37 4.09
CA ARG A 26 -2.83 -12.84 5.45
C ARG A 26 -2.09 -13.77 6.40
N GLU A 27 -2.40 -15.06 6.36
CA GLU A 27 -1.73 -16.10 7.15
C GLU A 27 -0.27 -16.24 6.75
N ARG A 28 0.03 -16.26 5.44
CA ARG A 28 1.41 -16.28 4.93
C ARG A 28 2.23 -15.08 5.41
N GLY A 29 1.60 -13.91 5.54
CA GLY A 29 2.24 -12.69 6.04
C GLY A 29 2.33 -12.60 7.58
N LYS A 30 1.67 -13.47 8.33
CA LYS A 30 1.66 -13.46 9.81
C LYS A 30 3.04 -13.63 10.45
N PRO A 31 3.88 -14.64 10.10
CA PRO A 31 5.18 -14.82 10.74
C PRO A 31 6.11 -13.62 10.49
N ARG A 32 6.07 -13.02 9.30
CA ARG A 32 6.83 -11.80 9.00
C ARG A 32 6.41 -10.62 9.88
N ARG A 33 5.10 -10.44 10.11
CA ARG A 33 4.58 -9.37 10.97
C ARG A 33 5.00 -9.58 12.43
N GLU A 34 4.95 -10.80 12.92
CA GLU A 34 5.40 -11.16 14.28
C GLU A 34 6.90 -10.91 14.45
N ALA A 35 7.73 -11.32 13.49
CA ALA A 35 9.17 -11.06 13.50
C ALA A 35 9.49 -9.56 13.48
N LEU A 36 8.79 -8.77 12.66
CA LEU A 36 8.96 -7.31 12.62
C LEU A 36 8.52 -6.64 13.92
N ALA A 37 7.43 -7.10 14.54
CA ALA A 37 6.99 -6.60 15.83
C ALA A 37 8.02 -6.88 16.93
N LEU A 38 8.62 -8.07 16.93
CA LEU A 38 9.69 -8.42 17.86
C LEU A 38 10.95 -7.56 17.63
N ALA A 39 11.37 -7.40 16.37
CA ALA A 39 12.53 -6.57 16.02
C ALA A 39 12.34 -5.11 16.47
N ARG A 40 11.11 -4.56 16.33
CA ARG A 40 10.77 -3.21 16.79
C ARG A 40 10.85 -3.06 18.31
N LYS A 41 10.36 -4.06 19.06
CA LYS A 41 10.51 -4.10 20.53
C LYS A 41 11.97 -4.09 20.96
N ILE A 42 12.81 -4.89 20.30
CA ILE A 42 14.26 -4.95 20.58
C ILE A 42 14.93 -3.60 20.28
N LEU A 43 14.52 -2.92 19.20
CA LEU A 43 15.06 -1.62 18.81
C LEU A 43 14.57 -0.44 19.67
N GLY A 44 13.67 -0.66 20.64
CA GLY A 44 13.04 0.41 21.42
C GLY A 44 12.14 1.34 20.60
N LYS A 45 11.76 0.92 19.39
CA LYS A 45 10.84 1.65 18.49
C LYS A 45 9.43 1.07 18.66
N GLU A 46 8.86 1.21 19.86
CA GLU A 46 7.50 0.78 20.08
C GLU A 46 6.55 1.60 19.21
N ASP A 47 5.71 0.90 18.44
CA ASP A 47 4.66 1.54 17.67
C ASP A 47 3.69 2.22 18.66
N PRO A 48 3.20 3.44 18.37
CA PRO A 48 2.18 4.07 19.19
C PRO A 48 0.95 3.17 19.33
N PRO A 49 0.25 3.19 20.47
CA PRO A 49 -0.88 2.31 20.72
C PRO A 49 -2.06 2.62 19.79
N ASP A 50 -2.17 3.86 19.30
CA ASP A 50 -3.23 4.28 18.41
C ASP A 50 -2.99 3.85 16.95
N LEU A 51 -4.03 3.25 16.35
CA LEU A 51 -3.95 2.71 14.99
C LEU A 51 -3.77 3.82 13.94
N ASN A 52 -4.37 4.99 14.14
CA ASN A 52 -4.22 6.11 13.20
C ASN A 52 -2.80 6.67 13.27
N GLU A 53 -2.23 6.83 14.47
CA GLU A 53 -0.85 7.24 14.65
C GLU A 53 0.14 6.27 13.99
N ARG A 54 -0.11 4.95 14.08
CA ARG A 54 0.70 3.94 13.38
C ARG A 54 0.60 4.06 11.87
N PHE A 55 -0.61 4.27 11.35
CA PHE A 55 -0.85 4.44 9.92
C PHE A 55 -0.16 5.69 9.38
N ILE A 56 -0.30 6.82 10.07
CA ILE A 56 0.37 8.08 9.73
C ILE A 56 1.89 7.92 9.75
N ASN A 57 2.44 7.30 10.81
CA ASN A 57 3.88 7.04 10.89
C ASN A 57 4.38 6.12 9.78
N ALA A 58 3.58 5.13 9.36
CA ALA A 58 3.94 4.26 8.25
C ALA A 58 3.95 5.00 6.90
N LEU A 59 3.08 5.99 6.71
CA LEU A 59 3.09 6.85 5.52
C LEU A 59 4.28 7.81 5.52
N LEU A 60 4.59 8.43 6.67
CA LEU A 60 5.69 9.38 6.79
C LEU A 60 7.07 8.72 6.68
N ASN A 61 7.18 7.46 7.12
CA ASN A 61 8.42 6.68 7.06
C ASN A 61 8.36 5.61 5.97
N PHE A 62 7.42 5.74 5.02
CA PHE A 62 7.41 4.85 3.86
C PHE A 62 8.72 5.10 3.13
N PRO A 63 9.52 4.05 2.84
CA PRO A 63 10.74 4.25 2.05
C PRO A 63 10.33 4.95 0.78
N GLU A 64 11.00 6.05 0.44
CA GLU A 64 10.81 6.71 -0.85
C GLU A 64 10.92 5.61 -1.89
N ILE A 65 9.78 5.29 -2.53
CA ILE A 65 9.83 4.48 -3.73
C ILE A 65 10.65 5.36 -4.65
N ASP A 66 11.85 4.91 -5.00
CA ASP A 66 12.65 5.52 -6.05
C ASP A 66 11.86 5.30 -7.34
N CYS A 67 10.86 6.16 -7.51
CA CYS A 67 10.07 6.28 -8.70
C CYS A 67 10.99 7.00 -9.67
N GLU A 68 12.04 6.32 -10.15
CA GLU A 68 12.63 6.76 -11.39
C GLU A 68 11.46 6.91 -12.37
N ASP A 69 11.36 8.08 -12.99
CA ASP A 69 10.21 8.50 -13.82
C ASP A 69 9.85 7.47 -14.91
N ASP A 70 10.73 6.48 -15.13
CA ASP A 70 10.59 5.29 -15.95
C ASP A 70 9.35 4.41 -15.69
N ILE A 71 8.78 4.38 -14.47
CA ILE A 71 7.52 3.64 -14.24
C ILE A 71 6.29 4.33 -14.86
N PHE A 72 6.35 5.66 -15.06
CA PHE A 72 5.33 6.43 -15.78
C PHE A 72 5.78 6.87 -17.17
N ALA A 73 7.07 6.71 -17.50
CA ALA A 73 7.57 6.80 -18.85
C ALA A 73 6.97 5.65 -19.64
N ARG A 74 5.80 5.90 -20.23
CA ARG A 74 5.37 5.19 -21.44
C ARG A 74 6.57 5.22 -22.36
N HIS A 75 7.28 4.11 -22.54
CA HIS A 75 8.39 4.03 -23.47
C HIS A 75 7.97 4.74 -24.76
N PRO A 76 8.53 5.91 -25.12
CA PRO A 76 8.35 6.43 -26.46
C PRO A 76 9.36 5.67 -27.34
N GLY A 77 9.18 4.35 -27.42
CA GLY A 77 9.79 3.53 -28.43
C GLY A 77 9.17 3.94 -29.76
N ARG A 78 9.88 4.81 -30.47
CA ARG A 78 9.61 5.22 -31.85
C ARG A 78 9.21 4.00 -32.68
N GLY A 79 7.94 3.88 -33.10
CA GLY A 79 7.55 2.73 -33.91
C GLY A 79 6.07 2.62 -34.27
N ASP A 80 5.19 2.36 -33.31
CA ASP A 80 3.86 1.83 -33.64
C ASP A 80 2.71 2.55 -32.91
N SER A 81 2.13 3.55 -33.56
CA SER A 81 0.67 3.60 -33.78
C SER A 81 0.38 4.72 -34.78
N ASP A 82 0.41 4.39 -36.06
CA ASP A 82 -0.33 5.13 -37.06
C ASP A 82 -1.83 4.96 -36.74
N VAL A 83 -2.41 5.96 -36.07
CA VAL A 83 -3.86 6.11 -35.96
C VAL A 83 -4.31 7.23 -36.88
N SER A 84 -4.15 7.02 -38.19
CA SER A 84 -5.11 7.53 -39.15
C SER A 84 -6.31 6.58 -39.18
N GLY A 85 -7.43 7.04 -38.62
CA GLY A 85 -8.71 6.32 -38.59
C GLY A 85 -9.71 6.99 -37.66
#